data_AF-A0A1Q6ZQR7-F1
#
_entry.id   AF-A0A1Q6ZQR7-F1
#
_cell.length_a   1.000
_cell.length_b   1.000
_cell.length_c   1.000
_cell.angle_alpha   90.00
_cell.angle_beta   90.00
_cell.angle_gamma   90.00
#
_symmetry.space_group_name_H-M   'P 1'
#
loop_
_entity.id
_entity.type
_entity.pdbx_description
1 polymer ?
#
loop_
_entity_poly.entity_id
_entity_poly.type
_entity_poly.pdbx_seq_one_letter_code
_entity_poly.pdbx_strand_id
1 'polypeptide(L)'
;MSPVTRYIIQVDRPGEPVDMAAIRTLLDAAGVAVDPDYGPVPINPKLGRYVVRGVASPDARERAERIPGVRFFADAMQEPAS
;
A
#
# COMPACT_ATOMS: atom_id res chain seq x y z
N MET A 1 -0.47 -12.00 18.87
CA MET A 1 -0.74 -11.14 17.70
C MET A 1 0.57 -10.92 16.98
N SER A 2 0.64 -11.23 15.69
CA SER A 2 1.82 -10.86 14.88
C SER A 2 1.93 -9.34 14.83
N PRO A 3 3.14 -8.75 14.94
CA PRO A 3 3.30 -7.31 14.90
C PRO A 3 2.77 -6.75 13.58
N VAL A 4 1.90 -5.75 13.67
CA VAL A 4 1.38 -5.02 12.50
C VAL A 4 2.30 -3.84 12.23
N THR A 5 2.82 -3.76 11.01
CA THR A 5 3.72 -2.69 10.58
C THR A 5 2.95 -1.71 9.72
N ARG A 6 3.27 -0.42 9.85
CA ARG A 6 2.73 0.66 9.01
C ARG A 6 3.55 0.79 7.74
N TYR A 7 2.87 0.97 6.61
CA TYR A 7 3.48 1.05 5.31
C TYR A 7 2.90 2.21 4.49
N ILE A 8 3.74 2.76 3.61
CA ILE A 8 3.29 3.39 2.37
C ILE A 8 3.19 2.30 1.33
N ILE A 9 2.06 2.22 0.63
CA ILE A 9 1.74 1.15 -0.29
C ILE A 9 1.52 1.79 -1.67
N GLN A 10 2.36 1.44 -2.63
CA GLN A 10 2.15 1.82 -4.02
C GLN A 10 1.20 0.83 -4.69
N VAL A 11 0.29 1.38 -5.50
CA VAL A 11 -0.63 0.63 -6.34
C VAL A 11 -0.52 1.18 -7.77
N ASP A 12 -0.05 0.35 -8.69
CA ASP A 12 -0.01 0.62 -10.13
C ASP A 12 -1.25 0.00 -10.83
N ARG A 13 -2.06 0.83 -11.49
CA ARG A 13 -3.29 0.47 -12.23
C ARG A 13 -3.35 1.23 -13.56
N PRO A 14 -2.56 0.82 -14.56
CA PRO A 14 -2.51 1.52 -15.84
C PRO A 14 -3.86 1.47 -16.55
N GLY A 15 -4.29 2.60 -17.10
CA GLY A 15 -5.53 2.71 -17.88
C GLY A 15 -6.82 2.90 -17.07
N GLU A 16 -6.77 2.77 -15.74
CA GLU A 16 -7.93 2.92 -14.86
C GLU A 16 -7.68 4.01 -13.81
N PRO A 17 -8.50 5.07 -13.77
CA PRO A 17 -8.53 5.97 -12.62
C PRO A 17 -8.97 5.15 -11.40
N VAL A 18 -8.16 5.16 -10.34
CA VAL A 18 -8.45 4.40 -9.14
C VAL A 18 -8.82 5.36 -8.01
N ASP A 19 -9.96 5.10 -7.38
CA ASP A 19 -10.38 5.81 -6.17
C ASP A 19 -9.99 5.03 -4.90
N MET A 20 -10.26 5.63 -3.73
CA MET A 20 -9.99 4.96 -2.45
C MET A 20 -10.75 3.64 -2.29
N ALA A 21 -11.99 3.56 -2.76
CA ALA A 21 -12.84 2.40 -2.55
C ALA A 21 -12.32 1.17 -3.30
N ALA A 22 -11.85 1.36 -4.54
CA ALA A 22 -11.23 0.32 -5.33
C ALA A 22 -9.91 -0.18 -4.71
N ILE A 23 -9.05 0.73 -4.24
CA ILE A 23 -7.79 0.35 -3.57
C ILE A 23 -8.07 -0.39 -2.26
N ARG A 24 -9.03 0.08 -1.47
CA ARG A 24 -9.42 -0.58 -0.23
C ARG A 24 -9.92 -2.00 -0.51
N THR A 25 -10.83 -2.16 -1.46
CA THR A 25 -11.38 -3.49 -1.82
C THR A 25 -10.27 -4.46 -2.22
N LEU A 26 -9.31 -3.97 -3.02
CA LEU A 26 -8.15 -4.75 -3.47
C LEU A 26 -7.28 -5.22 -2.30
N LEU A 27 -6.96 -4.32 -1.36
CA LEU A 27 -6.02 -4.57 -0.27
C LEU A 27 -6.68 -5.30 0.92
N ASP A 28 -7.96 -5.03 1.19
CA ASP A 28 -8.76 -5.73 2.21
C ASP A 28 -8.83 -7.23 1.90
N ALA A 29 -8.91 -7.62 0.62
CA ALA A 29 -8.90 -9.03 0.19
C ALA A 29 -7.60 -9.77 0.56
N ALA A 30 -6.47 -9.06 0.74
CA ALA A 30 -5.21 -9.62 1.22
C ALA A 30 -5.06 -9.57 2.75
N GLY A 31 -5.96 -8.88 3.45
CA GLY A 31 -5.93 -8.64 4.89
C GLY A 31 -5.12 -7.40 5.30
N VAL A 32 -4.96 -6.43 4.40
CA VAL A 32 -4.30 -5.15 4.66
C VAL A 32 -5.36 -4.14 5.06
N ALA A 33 -5.20 -3.46 6.19
CA ALA A 33 -6.11 -2.39 6.59
C ALA A 33 -5.60 -1.05 6.07
N VAL A 34 -6.32 -0.46 5.11
CA VAL A 34 -6.00 0.85 4.53
C VAL A 34 -6.47 1.97 5.46
N ASP A 35 -5.63 2.98 5.62
CA ASP A 35 -5.96 4.21 6.33
C ASP A 35 -6.91 5.07 5.46
N PRO A 36 -8.16 5.29 5.88
CA PRO A 36 -9.14 6.01 5.08
C PRO A 36 -8.79 7.49 4.91
N ASP A 37 -7.96 8.04 5.81
CA ASP A 37 -7.62 9.46 5.85
C ASP A 37 -6.34 9.76 5.05
N TYR A 38 -5.76 8.77 4.36
CA TYR A 38 -4.55 8.94 3.55
C TYR A 38 -4.63 8.23 2.20
N GLY A 39 -4.93 9.02 1.16
CA GLY A 39 -4.84 8.64 -0.25
C GLY A 39 -6.20 8.56 -0.96
N PRO A 40 -6.23 8.05 -2.22
CA PRO A 40 -5.05 7.73 -3.02
C PRO A 40 -4.32 9.02 -3.38
N VAL A 41 -3.04 9.09 -3.03
CA VAL A 41 -2.21 10.20 -3.48
C VAL A 41 -1.66 9.83 -4.86
N PRO A 42 -2.00 10.59 -5.91
CA PRO A 42 -1.47 10.31 -7.25
C PRO A 42 0.02 10.65 -7.29
N ILE A 43 0.85 9.67 -7.63
CA ILE A 43 2.29 9.88 -7.87
C ILE A 43 2.56 10.12 -9.35
N ASN A 44 1.95 9.30 -10.21
CA ASN A 44 1.94 9.53 -11.64
C ASN A 44 0.62 9.01 -12.23
N PRO A 45 -0.43 9.86 -12.26
CA PRO A 45 -1.75 9.43 -12.70
C PRO A 45 -1.78 9.02 -14.19
N LYS A 46 -0.86 9.50 -15.04
CA LYS A 46 -0.75 9.03 -16.43
C LYS A 46 -0.35 7.56 -16.54
N LEU A 47 0.36 7.04 -15.55
CA LEU A 47 0.75 5.63 -15.45
C LEU A 47 -0.18 4.85 -14.50
N GLY A 48 -1.22 5.49 -13.96
CA GLY A 48 -2.10 4.91 -12.95
C GLY A 48 -1.37 4.57 -11.64
N ARG A 49 -0.36 5.35 -11.27
CA ARG A 49 0.42 5.11 -10.04
C ARG A 49 -0.08 5.96 -8.89
N TYR A 50 -0.44 5.29 -7.80
CA TYR A 50 -0.96 5.88 -6.58
C TYR A 50 -0.22 5.35 -5.37
N VAL A 51 -0.25 6.10 -4.26
CA VAL A 51 0.13 5.61 -2.95
C VAL A 51 -0.99 5.79 -1.94
N VAL A 52 -1.14 4.81 -1.07
CA VAL A 52 -1.98 4.86 0.13
C VAL A 52 -1.14 4.50 1.35
N ARG A 53 -1.74 4.66 2.53
CA ARG A 53 -1.13 4.22 3.78
C ARG A 53 -1.96 3.08 4.34
N GLY A 54 -1.31 2.12 4.97
CA GLY A 54 -2.00 1.00 5.59
C GLY A 54 -1.16 0.29 6.61
N VAL A 55 -1.79 -0.63 7.33
CA VAL A 55 -1.13 -1.56 8.25
C VAL A 55 -1.34 -2.99 7.77
N ALA A 56 -0.28 -3.79 7.88
CA ALA A 56 -0.31 -5.19 7.47
C ALA A 56 0.54 -6.06 8.41
N SER A 57 0.10 -7.29 8.64
CA SER A 57 0.96 -8.35 9.17
C SER A 57 1.92 -8.85 8.07
N PRO A 58 3.01 -9.57 8.41
CA PRO A 58 3.90 -10.16 7.42
C PRO A 58 3.18 -11.00 6.36
N ASP A 59 2.25 -11.87 6.78
CA ASP A 59 1.47 -12.72 5.87
C ASP A 59 0.54 -11.91 4.96
N ALA A 60 -0.10 -10.86 5.50
CA ALA A 60 -0.97 -10.00 4.71
C ALA A 60 -0.16 -9.21 3.66
N ARG A 61 1.04 -8.73 4.05
CA ARG A 61 1.97 -8.09 3.12
C ARG A 61 2.37 -9.07 2.01
N GLU A 62 2.78 -10.29 2.36
CA GLU A 62 3.22 -11.28 1.37
C GLU A 62 2.09 -11.62 0.38
N ARG A 63 0.85 -11.77 0.85
CA ARG A 63 -0.31 -11.96 -0.04
C ARG A 63 -0.55 -10.74 -0.93
N ALA A 64 -0.48 -9.54 -0.37
CA ALA A 64 -0.72 -8.30 -1.10
C ALA A 64 0.35 -8.03 -2.17
N GLU A 65 1.64 -8.32 -1.90
CA GLU A 65 2.74 -8.15 -2.86
C GLU A 65 2.65 -9.10 -4.07
N ARG A 66 1.87 -10.19 -3.97
CA ARG A 66 1.56 -11.06 -5.13
C ARG A 66 0.56 -10.41 -6.10
N ILE A 67 -0.15 -9.37 -5.68
CA ILE A 67 -1.04 -8.61 -6.56
C ILE A 67 -0.16 -7.78 -7.51
N PRO A 68 -0.32 -7.91 -8.84
CA PRO A 68 0.44 -7.11 -9.79
C PRO A 68 0.31 -5.60 -9.51
N GLY A 69 1.45 -4.93 -9.47
CA GLY A 69 1.53 -3.48 -9.26
C GLY A 69 1.45 -3.02 -7.80
N VAL A 70 1.37 -3.94 -6.83
CA VAL A 70 1.39 -3.60 -5.40
C VAL A 70 2.80 -3.70 -4.84
N ARG A 71 3.26 -2.65 -4.14
CA ARG A 71 4.57 -2.61 -3.46
C ARG A 71 4.46 -1.94 -2.10
N PHE A 72 5.17 -2.47 -1.11
CA PHE A 72 5.20 -1.94 0.25
C PHE A 72 6.52 -1.22 0.53
N PHE A 73 6.43 -0.05 1.15
CA PHE A 73 7.55 0.72 1.66
C PHE A 73 7.32 0.91 3.16
N ALA A 74 8.15 0.28 3.98
CA ALA A 74 8.18 0.55 5.41
C ALA A 74 9.12 1.73 5.67
N ASP A 75 8.89 2.43 6.78
CA ASP A 75 9.88 3.36 7.29
C ASP A 75 11.17 2.58 7.56
N ALA A 76 12.27 3.00 6.94
CA ALA A 76 13.59 2.55 7.34
C ALA A 76 13.90 3.20 8.69
N MET A 77 14.14 2.39 9.72
CA MET A 77 14.74 2.89 10.95
C MET A 77 16.08 3.53 10.57
N GLN A 78 16.18 4.85 10.64
CA GLN A 78 17.44 5.53 10.44
C GLN A 78 18.31 5.21 11.65
N GLU A 79 19.39 4.44 11.43
CA GLU A 79 20.45 4.34 12.41
C GLU A 79 21.19 5.68 12.47
N PRO A 80 21.63 6.14 13.65
CA PRO A 80 22.45 7.34 13.76
C PRO A 80 23.66 7.21 12.83
N ALA A 81 23.99 8.28 12.11
CA ALA A 81 25.28 8.34 11.42
C ALA A 81 26.39 8.24 12.48
N SER A 82 27.22 7.18 12.37
CA SER A 82 28.37 6.92 13.25
C SER A 82 29.36 8.07 13.28
#